data_AF-A0A0M3HYM1-F1
#
_entry.id   AF-A0A0M3HYM1-F1
#
_cell.length_a   1.000
_cell.length_b   1.000
_cell.length_c   1.000
_cell.angle_alpha   90.00
_cell.angle_beta   90.00
_cell.angle_gamma   90.00
#
_symmetry.space_group_name_H-M   'P 1'
#
loop_
_entity.id
_entity.type
_entity.pdbx_description
1 polymer ?
#
loop_
_entity_poly.entity_id
_entity_poly.type
_entity_poly.pdbx_seq_one_letter_code
_entity_poly.pdbx_strand_id
1 'polypeptide(L)'
;MHRVMVTAVLCLLIGLILPVALDTVQDATMPYFLQISTSEARDQYYKIHGNSRDLTKQQLEDMLRKWAKEQGEEVSVSCFTSIHDTTLKRSNN
;
A
#
# COMPACT_ATOMS: atom_id res chain seq x y z
N MET A 1 -0.14 5.43 -47.92
CA MET A 1 0.44 4.43 -46.98
C MET A 1 0.92 5.12 -45.70
N HIS A 2 0.01 5.73 -44.91
CA HIS A 2 0.37 6.51 -43.71
C HIS A 2 -0.48 6.18 -42.47
N ARG A 3 -1.43 5.24 -42.58
CA ARG A 3 -2.31 4.87 -41.44
C ARG A 3 -1.87 3.61 -40.71
N VAL A 4 -0.88 2.88 -41.23
CA VAL A 4 -0.40 1.61 -40.64
C VAL A 4 0.77 1.83 -39.68
N MET A 5 1.50 2.95 -39.81
CA MET A 5 2.65 3.26 -38.93
C MET A 5 2.25 3.76 -37.54
N VAL A 6 1.12 4.45 -37.41
CA VAL A 6 0.69 5.01 -36.11
C VAL A 6 0.27 3.91 -35.14
N THR A 7 -0.30 2.82 -35.65
CA THR A 7 -0.76 1.69 -34.83
C THR A 7 0.39 0.88 -34.26
N ALA A 8 1.50 0.75 -34.99
CA ALA A 8 2.68 0.01 -34.52
C ALA A 8 3.40 0.71 -33.35
N VAL A 9 3.39 2.05 -33.33
CA VAL A 9 4.02 2.84 -32.25
C VAL A 9 3.17 2.80 -30.96
N LEU A 10 1.84 2.73 -31.08
CA LEU A 10 0.96 2.69 -29.91
C LEU A 10 1.03 1.34 -29.16
N CYS A 11 1.30 0.24 -29.85
CA CYS A 11 1.47 -1.08 -29.22
C CYS A 11 2.80 -1.22 -28.46
N LEU A 12 3.84 -0.49 -28.84
CA LEU A 12 5.15 -0.54 -28.15
C LEU A 12 5.17 0.18 -26.81
N LEU A 13 4.25 1.14 -26.57
CA LEU A 13 4.13 1.81 -25.27
C LEU A 13 3.37 0.99 -24.23
N ILE A 14 2.55 0.02 -24.66
CA ILE A 14 1.82 -0.88 -23.75
C ILE A 14 2.72 -2.01 -23.24
N GLY A 15 3.79 -2.35 -23.97
CA GLY A 15 4.76 -3.39 -23.60
C GLY A 15 5.83 -2.99 -22.58
N LEU A 16 5.79 -1.76 -22.07
CA LEU A 16 6.82 -1.19 -21.17
C LEU A 16 6.28 -0.78 -19.79
N ILE A 17 5.07 -1.23 -19.45
CA ILE A 17 4.65 -1.28 -18.05
C ILE A 17 5.13 -2.64 -17.56
N LEU A 18 6.22 -2.59 -16.79
CA LEU A 18 6.83 -3.69 -16.04
C LEU A 18 5.85 -4.85 -15.83
N PRO A 19 6.26 -6.12 -16.01
CA PRO A 19 5.68 -7.14 -15.18
C PRO A 19 6.04 -6.69 -13.77
N VAL A 20 5.08 -6.03 -13.10
CA VAL A 20 5.01 -6.02 -11.65
C VAL A 20 5.32 -7.46 -11.32
N ALA A 21 6.50 -7.68 -10.74
CA ALA A 21 6.84 -8.91 -10.07
C ALA A 21 5.79 -9.02 -8.97
N LEU A 22 4.63 -9.53 -9.36
CA LEU A 22 3.55 -9.98 -8.54
C LEU A 22 4.03 -11.32 -8.00
N ASP A 23 5.17 -11.30 -7.31
CA ASP A 23 5.49 -12.30 -6.33
C ASP A 23 4.49 -12.06 -5.21
N THR A 24 3.29 -12.60 -5.40
CA THR A 24 2.37 -12.93 -4.33
C THR A 24 2.98 -14.07 -3.53
N VAL A 25 4.16 -13.84 -2.96
CA VAL A 25 4.44 -14.40 -1.65
C VAL A 25 3.55 -13.58 -0.74
N GLN A 26 2.37 -14.10 -0.43
CA GLN A 26 1.65 -13.67 0.76
C GLN A 26 2.62 -13.89 1.91
N ASP A 27 3.38 -12.85 2.22
CA ASP A 27 4.33 -12.87 3.30
C ASP A 27 3.49 -13.14 4.55
N ALA A 28 3.69 -14.29 5.19
CA ALA A 28 2.90 -14.68 6.36
C ALA A 28 3.01 -13.65 7.50
N THR A 29 3.97 -12.72 7.39
CA THR A 29 4.19 -11.60 8.29
C THR A 29 3.39 -10.34 7.94
N MET A 30 2.75 -10.28 6.75
CA MET A 30 2.00 -9.11 6.29
C MET A 30 0.70 -8.97 7.08
N PRO A 31 0.44 -7.81 7.71
CA PRO A 31 -0.82 -7.53 8.40
C PRO A 31 -2.04 -7.68 7.48
N TYR A 32 -3.15 -8.21 8.02
CA TYR A 32 -4.37 -8.46 7.25
C TYR A 32 -4.86 -7.22 6.47
N PHE A 33 -4.82 -6.03 7.09
CA PHE A 33 -5.23 -4.79 6.42
C PHE A 33 -4.42 -4.47 5.15
N LEU A 34 -3.15 -4.89 5.06
CA LEU A 34 -2.34 -4.75 3.83
C LEU A 34 -2.63 -5.84 2.81
N GLN A 35 -3.05 -7.03 3.25
CA GLN A 35 -3.42 -8.13 2.36
C GLN A 35 -4.70 -7.80 1.58
N ILE A 36 -5.69 -7.21 2.25
CA ILE A 36 -6.97 -6.79 1.62
C ILE A 36 -6.86 -5.45 0.88
N SER A 37 -5.74 -4.73 1.06
CA SER A 37 -5.46 -3.48 0.34
C SER A 37 -4.99 -3.76 -1.10
N THR A 38 -5.20 -2.79 -2.00
CA THR A 38 -4.66 -2.87 -3.36
C THR A 38 -3.13 -2.79 -3.37
N SER A 39 -2.49 -3.19 -4.46
CA SER A 39 -1.03 -3.08 -4.59
C SER A 39 -0.54 -1.63 -4.50
N GLU A 40 -1.33 -0.68 -5.03
CA GLU A 40 -1.05 0.75 -4.93
C GLU A 40 -1.15 1.23 -3.47
N ALA A 41 -2.19 0.81 -2.75
CA ALA A 41 -2.39 1.15 -1.36
C ALA A 41 -1.24 0.66 -0.47
N ARG A 42 -0.72 -0.55 -0.73
CA ARG A 42 0.47 -1.07 -0.04
C ARG A 42 1.71 -0.23 -0.31
N ASP A 43 1.95 0.17 -1.56
CA ASP A 43 3.08 1.05 -1.90
C ASP A 43 2.98 2.41 -1.18
N GLN A 44 1.78 2.99 -1.11
CA GLN A 44 1.55 4.21 -0.32
C GLN A 44 1.84 4.00 1.16
N TYR A 45 1.40 2.90 1.76
CA TYR A 45 1.70 2.56 3.14
C TYR A 45 3.21 2.47 3.41
N TYR A 46 3.96 1.77 2.55
CA TYR A 46 5.41 1.67 2.69
C TYR A 46 6.12 3.01 2.47
N LYS A 47 5.62 3.89 1.60
CA LYS A 47 6.14 5.26 1.45
C LYS A 47 5.97 6.11 2.71
N ILE A 48 4.79 6.02 3.36
CA ILE A 48 4.54 6.70 4.65
C ILE A 48 5.55 6.22 5.70
N HIS A 49 5.79 4.91 5.79
CA HIS A 49 6.79 4.35 6.70
C HIS A 49 8.24 4.68 6.30
N GLY A 50 8.56 4.73 5.01
CA GLY A 50 9.88 5.12 4.52
C GLY A 50 10.27 6.55 4.92
N ASN A 51 9.28 7.44 4.99
CA ASN A 51 9.44 8.84 5.42
C ASN A 51 9.34 9.03 6.95
N SER A 52 9.16 7.96 7.72
CA SER A 52 8.92 8.03 9.17
C SER A 52 10.06 8.66 9.98
N ARG A 53 11.29 8.68 9.44
CA ARG A 53 12.46 9.26 10.13
C ARG A 53 12.36 10.78 10.26
N ASP A 54 11.65 11.43 9.35
CA ASP A 54 11.46 12.89 9.32
C ASP A 54 10.14 13.33 9.96
N LEU A 55 9.33 12.36 10.42
CA LEU A 55 8.00 12.60 10.99
C LEU A 55 8.01 12.37 12.49
N THR A 56 7.30 13.23 13.22
CA THR A 56 6.96 12.92 14.62
C THR A 56 6.01 11.73 14.67
N LYS A 57 6.01 11.00 15.79
CA LYS A 57 5.09 9.87 16.02
C LYS A 57 3.63 10.24 15.71
N GLN A 58 3.19 11.42 16.15
CA GLN A 58 1.83 11.89 15.93
C GLN A 58 1.54 12.16 14.46
N GLN A 59 2.46 12.78 13.72
CA GLN A 59 2.30 13.01 12.28
C GLN A 59 2.22 11.69 11.50
N LEU A 60 3.07 10.73 11.85
CA LEU A 60 3.04 9.40 11.23
C LEU A 60 1.70 8.69 11.51
N GLU A 61 1.22 8.73 12.74
CA GLU A 61 -0.09 8.17 13.10
C GLU A 61 -1.22 8.86 12.31
N ASP A 62 -1.25 10.19 12.25
CA ASP A 62 -2.28 10.93 11.51
C ASP A 62 -2.27 10.59 10.01
N MET A 63 -1.09 10.44 9.40
CA MET A 63 -0.95 10.03 8.01
C MET A 63 -1.47 8.60 7.78
N LEU A 64 -1.15 7.66 8.68
CA LEU A 64 -1.64 6.28 8.60
C LEU A 64 -3.17 6.21 8.80
N ARG A 65 -3.73 7.02 9.72
CA ARG A 65 -5.18 7.12 9.92
C ARG A 65 -5.90 7.62 8.67
N LYS A 66 -5.33 8.66 8.03
CA LYS A 66 -5.88 9.23 6.80
C LYS A 66 -5.82 8.22 5.66
N TRP A 67 -4.66 7.61 5.44
CA TRP A 67 -4.47 6.57 4.43
C TRP A 67 -5.47 5.42 4.61
N ALA A 68 -5.64 4.90 5.82
CA ALA A 68 -6.52 3.76 6.08
C ALA A 68 -8.00 4.08 5.78
N LYS A 69 -8.45 5.31 6.07
CA LYS A 69 -9.79 5.78 5.70
C LYS A 69 -9.98 5.89 4.19
N GLU A 70 -8.95 6.31 3.46
CA GLU A 70 -9.00 6.43 1.99
C GLU A 70 -9.05 5.07 1.30
N GLN A 71 -8.54 4.00 1.93
CA GLN A 71 -8.60 2.64 1.39
C GLN A 71 -9.97 1.96 1.57
N GLY A 72 -10.83 2.52 2.42
CA GLY A 72 -12.16 1.98 2.71
C GLY A 72 -12.34 1.47 4.14
N GLU A 73 -13.60 1.24 4.51
CA GLU A 73 -14.01 0.94 5.88
C GLU A 73 -13.35 -0.34 6.42
N GLU A 74 -13.28 -1.40 5.62
CA GLU A 74 -12.69 -2.69 6.05
C GLU A 74 -11.19 -2.57 6.36
N VAL A 75 -10.43 -1.89 5.49
CA VAL A 75 -8.99 -1.63 5.69
C VAL A 75 -8.78 -0.76 6.93
N SER A 76 -9.58 0.30 7.07
CA SER A 76 -9.56 1.20 8.23
C SER A 76 -9.77 0.44 9.54
N VAL A 77 -10.85 -0.33 9.66
CA VAL A 77 -11.18 -1.09 10.89
C VAL A 77 -10.10 -2.11 11.22
N SER A 78 -9.58 -2.84 10.22
CA SER A 78 -8.53 -3.83 10.44
C SER A 78 -7.20 -3.19 10.88
N CYS A 79 -6.82 -2.05 10.27
CA CYS A 79 -5.64 -1.28 10.65
C CYS A 79 -5.73 -0.80 12.11
N PHE A 80 -6.86 -0.23 12.50
CA PHE A 80 -7.07 0.25 13.87
C PHE A 80 -7.05 -0.86 14.91
N THR A 81 -7.71 -1.99 14.61
CA THR A 81 -7.71 -3.15 15.50
C THR A 81 -6.30 -3.69 15.72
N SER A 82 -5.50 -3.76 14.64
CA SER A 82 -4.11 -4.22 14.71
C SER A 82 -3.21 -3.30 15.56
N ILE A 83 -3.41 -1.97 15.47
CA ILE A 83 -2.68 -0.99 16.27
C ILE A 83 -3.09 -1.04 17.75
N HIS A 84 -4.38 -1.24 18.05
CA HIS A 84 -4.87 -1.31 19.42
C HIS A 84 -4.46 -2.60 20.14
N ASP A 85 -4.47 -3.75 19.45
CA ASP A 85 -4.05 -5.05 20.02
C ASP A 85 -2.57 -5.02 20.47
N THR A 86 -1.69 -4.49 19.62
CA THR A 86 -0.26 -4.33 19.97
C THR A 86 -0.03 -3.39 21.16
N THR A 87 -0.91 -2.42 21.39
CA THR A 87 -0.84 -1.49 22.54
C THR A 87 -1.29 -2.15 23.84
N LEU A 88 -2.34 -2.98 23.80
CA LEU A 88 -2.83 -3.76 24.95
C LEU A 88 -1.82 -4.83 25.42
N LYS A 89 -1.12 -5.45 24.47
CA LYS A 89 -0.10 -6.47 24.77
C LYS A 89 1.15 -5.88 25.42
N ARG A 90 1.50 -4.63 25.08
CA ARG A 90 2.65 -3.91 25.67
C ARG A 90 2.36 -3.35 27.07
N SER A 91 1.09 -3.17 27.43
CA SER A 91 0.69 -2.65 28.75
C SER A 91 0.56 -3.74 29.83
N ASN A 92 0.57 -5.02 29.46
CA ASN A 92 0.40 -6.17 30.37
C ASN A 92 1.70 -6.94 30.64
N ASN A 93 2.85 -6.34 30.33
CA ASN A 93 4.19 -6.92 30.50
C ASN A 93 5.13 -5.84 31.03
#